data_AF-A0A257ZGY2-F1
#
_entry.id   AF-A0A257ZGY2-F1
#
_cell.length_a   1.000
_cell.length_b   1.000
_cell.length_c   1.000
_cell.angle_alpha   90.00
_cell.angle_beta   90.00
_cell.angle_gamma   90.00
#
_symmetry.space_group_name_H-M   'P 1'
#
loop_
_entity.id
_entity.type
_entity.pdbx_description
1 polymer ?
#
loop_
_entity_poly.entity_id
_entity_poly.type
_entity_poly.pdbx_seq_one_letter_code
_entity_poly.pdbx_strand_id
1 'polypeptide(L)'
;MLRIDHLAVVAGRLGDGVALVEQALGVTMAGGGKHALMATHNRLLGLGDLYLEVIAPDPNAPAPDRPRWFDMDRFTGPPRLTHWIAATDDLAAEVALGPALPDSGLRLTRLEIAHPEATALRAALAKRLFDPRVVVVAGNLSVRATIDTPTGPRVLG
;
A
#
# COMPACT_ATOMS: atom_id res chain seq x y z
N MET A 1 -0.89 -17.10 -14.50
CA MET A 1 -2.17 -16.88 -13.80
C MET A 1 -1.88 -16.61 -12.33
N LEU A 2 -2.40 -15.53 -11.77
CA LEU A 2 -2.18 -15.16 -10.37
C LEU A 2 -3.09 -15.96 -9.43
N ARG A 3 -2.54 -16.39 -8.29
CA ARG A 3 -3.24 -17.09 -7.20
C ARG A 3 -2.88 -16.44 -5.87
N ILE A 4 -3.81 -16.37 -4.93
CA ILE A 4 -3.49 -15.89 -3.57
C ILE A 4 -2.52 -16.90 -2.93
N ASP A 5 -1.44 -16.38 -2.36
CA ASP A 5 -0.40 -17.18 -1.72
C ASP A 5 -0.45 -17.05 -0.19
N HIS A 6 -0.41 -15.81 0.32
CA HIS A 6 -0.52 -15.55 1.74
C HIS A 6 -1.00 -14.13 2.05
N LEU A 7 -1.37 -13.94 3.31
CA LEU A 7 -1.69 -12.64 3.89
C LEU A 7 -0.55 -12.17 4.79
N ALA A 8 -0.27 -10.87 4.82
CA ALA A 8 0.81 -10.31 5.64
C ALA A 8 0.31 -9.28 6.67
N VAL A 9 0.59 -9.57 7.94
CA VAL A 9 0.48 -8.66 9.07
C VAL A 9 1.85 -8.02 9.28
N VAL A 10 1.91 -6.70 9.12
CA VAL A 10 3.14 -5.94 9.39
C VAL A 10 3.09 -5.43 10.82
N ALA A 11 4.23 -5.52 11.50
CA ALA A 11 4.42 -5.02 12.86
C ALA A 11 5.74 -4.26 12.99
N GLY A 12 5.80 -3.27 13.89
CA GLY A 12 7.06 -2.62 14.25
C GLY A 12 7.99 -3.55 15.05
N ARG A 13 7.42 -4.51 15.78
CA ARG A 13 8.12 -5.60 16.47
C ARG A 13 7.39 -6.90 16.21
N LEU A 14 8.13 -7.95 15.87
CA LEU A 14 7.55 -9.26 15.56
C LEU A 14 6.68 -9.79 16.70
N GLY A 15 7.14 -9.64 17.95
CA GLY A 15 6.39 -10.10 19.13
C GLY A 15 5.00 -9.46 19.26
N ASP A 16 4.85 -8.18 18.89
CA ASP A 16 3.55 -7.49 18.99
C ASP A 16 2.57 -8.03 17.93
N GLY A 17 3.07 -8.26 16.72
CA GLY A 17 2.26 -8.83 15.64
C GLY A 17 1.85 -10.28 15.94
N VAL A 18 2.77 -11.08 16.49
CA VAL A 18 2.48 -12.44 16.94
C VAL A 18 1.42 -12.42 18.03
N ALA A 19 1.61 -11.63 19.09
CA ALA A 19 0.63 -11.54 20.18
C ALA A 19 -0.76 -11.13 19.68
N LEU A 20 -0.84 -10.18 18.74
CA LEU A 20 -2.10 -9.78 18.12
C LEU A 20 -2.78 -10.93 17.36
N VAL A 21 -2.02 -11.68 16.55
CA VAL A 21 -2.57 -12.80 15.77
C VAL A 21 -2.96 -13.97 16.66
N GLU A 22 -2.11 -14.34 17.61
CA GLU A 22 -2.39 -15.43 18.56
C GLU A 22 -3.59 -15.10 19.45
N GLN A 23 -3.72 -13.85 19.91
CA GLN A 23 -4.90 -13.40 20.66
C GLN A 23 -6.18 -13.43 19.80
N ALA A 24 -6.09 -13.03 18.53
CA ALA A 24 -7.25 -12.99 17.64
C ALA A 24 -7.71 -14.38 17.19
N LEU A 25 -6.79 -15.30 16.96
CA LEU A 25 -7.07 -16.62 16.38
C LEU A 25 -7.01 -17.78 17.39
N GLY A 26 -6.51 -17.55 18.60
CA GLY A 26 -6.46 -18.54 19.68
C GLY A 26 -5.47 -19.68 19.46
N VAL A 27 -4.50 -19.51 18.54
CA VAL A 27 -3.49 -20.52 18.18
C VAL A 27 -2.10 -19.93 18.22
N THR A 28 -1.11 -20.73 18.62
CA THR A 28 0.30 -20.31 18.62
C THR A 28 0.87 -20.31 17.21
N MET A 29 1.52 -19.21 16.83
CA MET A 29 2.25 -19.13 15.58
C MET A 29 3.58 -19.90 15.69
N ALA A 30 3.99 -20.55 14.60
CA ALA A 30 5.19 -21.37 14.59
C ALA A 30 6.03 -21.13 13.31
N GLY A 31 7.25 -21.64 13.30
CA GLY A 31 8.15 -21.52 12.14
C GLY A 31 8.62 -20.09 11.89
N GLY A 32 8.71 -19.71 10.62
CA GLY A 32 9.31 -18.46 10.16
C GLY A 32 10.84 -18.50 10.11
N GLY A 33 11.44 -17.35 9.85
CA GLY A 33 12.86 -17.20 9.58
C GLY A 33 13.28 -15.73 9.50
N LYS A 34 14.51 -15.53 9.06
CA LYS A 34 15.12 -14.22 8.86
C LYS A 34 15.42 -14.04 7.37
N HIS A 35 15.17 -12.85 6.86
CA HIS A 35 15.47 -12.48 5.48
C HIS A 35 16.63 -11.49 5.48
N ALA A 36 17.86 -12.00 5.35
CA ALA A 36 19.07 -11.16 5.42
C ALA A 36 19.06 -10.02 4.41
N LEU A 37 18.59 -10.27 3.19
CA LEU A 37 18.50 -9.27 2.13
C LEU A 37 17.63 -8.06 2.52
N MET A 38 16.57 -8.31 3.28
CA MET A 38 15.56 -7.31 3.64
C MET A 38 15.67 -6.86 5.09
N ALA A 39 16.60 -7.43 5.86
CA ALA A 39 16.72 -7.23 7.31
C ALA A 39 15.36 -7.33 8.02
N THR A 40 14.61 -8.39 7.70
CA THR A 40 13.31 -8.70 8.32
C THR A 40 13.33 -10.07 8.96
N HIS A 41 12.39 -10.30 9.85
CA HIS A 41 12.09 -11.62 10.39
C HIS A 41 10.59 -11.85 10.48
N ASN A 42 10.17 -13.11 10.48
CA ASN A 42 8.76 -13.44 10.46
C ASN A 42 8.37 -14.61 11.40
N ARG A 43 7.06 -14.78 11.50
CA ARG A 43 6.37 -15.96 12.03
C ARG A 43 5.23 -16.30 11.10
N LEU A 44 4.94 -17.60 10.99
CA LEU A 44 3.97 -18.11 10.05
C LEU A 44 2.84 -18.84 10.79
N LEU A 45 1.68 -18.88 10.13
CA LEU A 45 0.55 -19.69 10.55
C LEU A 45 -0.13 -20.25 9.30
N GLY A 46 -0.19 -21.58 9.19
CA GLY A 46 -0.87 -22.22 8.06
C GLY A 46 -2.39 -22.04 8.13
N LEU A 47 -3.03 -21.82 6.98
CA LEU A 47 -4.47 -21.64 6.81
C LEU A 47 -5.05 -22.63 5.78
N GLY A 48 -4.43 -23.82 5.65
CA GLY A 48 -4.78 -24.82 4.65
C GLY A 48 -3.90 -24.70 3.41
N ASP A 49 -4.48 -24.23 2.31
CA ASP A 49 -3.80 -24.01 1.02
C ASP A 49 -3.01 -22.69 0.95
N LEU A 50 -3.18 -21.81 1.93
CA LEU A 50 -2.44 -20.55 2.10
C LEU A 50 -1.90 -20.40 3.53
N TYR A 51 -1.13 -19.35 3.79
CA TYR A 51 -0.66 -19.02 5.14
C TYR A 51 -0.84 -17.55 5.51
N LEU A 52 -0.71 -17.25 6.81
CA LEU A 52 -0.60 -15.91 7.37
C LEU A 52 0.85 -15.68 7.81
N GLU A 53 1.45 -14.58 7.36
CA GLU A 53 2.76 -14.13 7.77
C GLU A 53 2.63 -12.93 8.70
N VAL A 54 3.23 -13.00 9.89
CA VAL A 54 3.58 -11.80 10.65
C VAL A 54 5.03 -11.47 10.34
N ILE A 55 5.29 -10.27 9.86
CA ILE A 55 6.63 -9.82 9.49
C ILE A 55 6.96 -8.47 10.11
N ALA A 56 8.22 -8.31 10.53
CA ALA A 56 8.76 -7.08 11.10
C ALA A 56 10.23 -6.87 10.71
N PRO A 57 10.78 -5.65 10.85
CA PRO A 57 12.23 -5.43 10.78
C PRO A 57 12.96 -6.28 11.84
N ASP A 58 14.04 -6.97 11.46
CA ASP A 58 14.89 -7.68 12.42
C ASP A 58 15.81 -6.67 13.10
N PRO A 59 15.68 -6.42 14.42
CA PRO A 59 16.51 -5.43 15.12
C PRO A 59 17.99 -5.82 15.18
N ASN A 60 18.33 -7.09 14.88
CA ASN A 60 19.70 -7.60 14.91
C ASN A 60 20.36 -7.62 13.52
N ALA A 61 19.64 -7.25 12.47
CA ALA A 61 20.18 -7.18 11.12
C ALA A 61 20.48 -5.71 10.76
N PRO A 62 21.58 -5.44 10.05
CA PRO A 62 21.85 -4.10 9.55
C PRO A 62 20.71 -3.64 8.63
N ALA A 63 20.31 -2.37 8.74
CA ALA A 63 19.30 -1.83 7.85
C ALA A 63 19.80 -1.88 6.39
N PRO A 64 18.98 -2.33 5.44
CA PRO A 64 19.37 -2.39 4.05
C PRO A 64 19.47 -0.96 3.49
N ASP A 65 20.23 -0.83 2.41
CA ASP A 65 20.40 0.40 1.63
C ASP A 65 19.20 0.73 0.73
N ARG A 66 18.12 -0.04 0.85
CA ARG A 66 16.91 0.05 0.02
C ARG A 66 15.65 -0.14 0.86
N PRO A 67 14.48 0.30 0.37
CA PRO A 67 13.23 0.08 1.06
C PRO A 67 12.95 -1.41 1.34
N ARG A 68 12.49 -1.71 2.54
CA ARG A 68 12.03 -3.04 2.94
C ARG A 68 10.70 -3.40 2.27
N TRP A 69 10.38 -4.70 2.27
CA TRP A 69 9.08 -5.16 1.79
C TRP A 69 7.93 -4.50 2.55
N PHE A 70 6.76 -4.43 1.92
CA PHE A 70 5.51 -4.00 2.56
C PHE A 70 5.51 -2.56 3.11
N ASP A 71 6.36 -1.68 2.55
CA ASP A 71 6.55 -0.28 2.99
C ASP A 71 6.83 -0.16 4.51
N MET A 72 7.45 -1.19 5.10
CA MET A 72 7.58 -1.28 6.56
C MET A 72 8.50 -0.22 7.17
N ASP A 73 9.36 0.43 6.38
CA ASP A 73 10.19 1.54 6.85
C ASP A 73 9.37 2.81 7.16
N ARG A 74 8.15 2.91 6.59
CA ARG A 74 7.20 4.00 6.84
C ARG A 74 6.01 3.56 7.69
N PHE A 75 5.97 2.29 8.06
CA PHE A 75 4.92 1.73 8.90
C PHE A 75 5.00 2.30 10.32
N THR A 76 3.89 2.83 10.81
CA THR A 76 3.73 3.27 12.19
C THR A 76 2.42 2.75 12.78
N GLY A 77 2.33 2.77 14.11
CA GLY A 77 1.15 2.33 14.85
C GLY A 77 1.10 0.82 15.13
N PRO A 78 -0.08 0.30 15.54
CA PRO A 78 -0.22 -1.09 15.96
C PRO A 78 -0.09 -2.06 14.78
N PRO A 79 0.28 -3.33 15.05
CA PRO A 79 0.31 -4.39 14.04
C PRO A 79 -1.04 -4.53 13.35
N ARG A 80 -1.03 -4.76 12.03
CA ARG A 80 -2.25 -4.94 11.25
C ARG A 80 -1.98 -5.66 9.94
N LEU A 81 -3.02 -6.29 9.38
CA LEU A 81 -2.98 -6.80 8.02
C LEU A 81 -2.85 -5.62 7.06
N THR A 82 -1.82 -5.63 6.23
CA THR A 82 -1.52 -4.53 5.31
C THR A 82 -1.46 -4.97 3.85
N HIS A 83 -1.13 -6.24 3.60
CA HIS A 83 -0.89 -6.75 2.27
C HIS A 83 -1.46 -8.17 2.11
N TRP A 84 -1.71 -8.53 0.85
CA TRP A 84 -1.92 -9.89 0.38
C TRP A 84 -0.94 -10.13 -0.75
N ILE A 85 -0.44 -11.36 -0.86
CA ILE A 85 0.58 -11.74 -1.83
C ILE A 85 -0.06 -12.69 -2.83
N ALA A 86 0.26 -12.49 -4.11
CA ALA A 86 -0.12 -13.39 -5.19
C ALA A 86 1.10 -14.16 -5.71
N ALA A 87 0.96 -15.47 -5.82
CA ALA A 87 1.90 -16.33 -6.53
C ALA A 87 1.53 -16.45 -8.01
N THR A 88 2.54 -16.67 -8.84
CA THR A 88 2.42 -17.02 -10.25
C THR A 88 3.53 -17.99 -10.63
N ASP A 89 3.25 -18.84 -11.61
CA ASP A 89 4.24 -19.74 -12.18
C ASP A 89 5.19 -19.02 -13.15
N ASP A 90 4.81 -17.83 -13.62
CA ASP A 90 5.62 -17.01 -14.52
C ASP A 90 5.51 -15.52 -14.14
N LEU A 91 6.41 -15.08 -13.25
CA LEU A 91 6.47 -13.69 -12.82
C LEU A 91 6.84 -12.76 -13.97
N ALA A 92 7.67 -13.20 -14.92
CA ALA A 92 8.09 -12.37 -16.04
C ALA A 92 6.91 -12.10 -16.99
N ALA A 93 6.09 -13.10 -17.29
CA ALA A 93 4.88 -12.94 -18.11
C ALA A 93 3.83 -12.07 -17.41
N GLU A 94 3.62 -12.22 -16.10
CA GLU A 94 2.67 -11.39 -15.36
C GLU A 94 3.17 -9.93 -15.20
N VAL A 95 4.46 -9.72 -14.97
CA VAL A 95 5.07 -8.37 -14.90
C VAL A 95 5.05 -7.67 -16.27
N ALA A 96 5.20 -8.42 -17.36
CA ALA A 96 5.07 -7.91 -18.73
C ALA A 96 3.64 -7.43 -19.07
N LEU A 97 2.63 -7.75 -18.25
CA LEU A 97 1.24 -7.29 -18.40
C LEU A 97 0.91 -5.99 -17.61
N GLY A 98 1.90 -5.27 -17.05
CA GLY A 98 1.68 -3.99 -16.34
C GLY A 98 1.06 -2.87 -17.22
N PRO A 99 0.17 -1.98 -16.71
CA PRO A 99 -1.18 -1.85 -17.26
C PRO A 99 -1.41 -0.73 -18.30
N ALA A 100 -2.29 -1.01 -19.26
CA ALA A 100 -3.45 -0.16 -19.50
C ALA A 100 -4.61 -0.70 -18.63
N LEU A 101 -5.22 0.14 -17.78
CA LEU A 101 -6.44 -0.25 -17.06
C LEU A 101 -7.57 -0.47 -18.09
N PRO A 102 -8.43 -1.49 -17.93
CA PRO A 102 -9.64 -1.58 -18.75
C PRO A 102 -10.47 -0.31 -18.55
N ASP A 103 -10.96 0.29 -19.64
CA ASP A 103 -11.81 1.47 -19.58
C ASP A 103 -13.10 1.14 -18.81
N SER A 104 -13.26 1.73 -17.62
CA SER A 104 -14.43 1.58 -16.76
C SER A 104 -15.57 2.55 -17.12
N GLY A 105 -15.43 3.34 -18.18
CA GLY A 105 -16.38 4.36 -18.59
C GLY A 105 -16.37 5.61 -17.69
N LEU A 106 -15.41 5.69 -16.76
CA LEU A 106 -15.26 6.83 -15.85
C LEU A 106 -14.29 7.86 -16.41
N ARG A 107 -14.55 9.15 -16.20
CA ARG A 107 -13.65 10.23 -16.65
C ARG A 107 -13.41 11.22 -15.51
N LEU A 108 -12.15 11.41 -15.10
CA LEU A 108 -11.79 12.53 -14.24
C LEU A 108 -12.01 13.83 -15.02
N THR A 109 -12.88 14.70 -14.52
CA THR A 109 -13.19 16.00 -15.13
C THR A 109 -12.60 17.16 -14.36
N ARG A 110 -12.35 17.00 -13.04
CA ARG A 110 -11.68 18.01 -12.23
C ARG A 110 -10.91 17.38 -11.07
N LEU A 111 -9.73 17.90 -10.79
CA LEU A 111 -8.96 17.65 -9.59
C LEU A 111 -8.71 19.00 -8.91
N GLU A 112 -9.43 19.26 -7.83
CA GLU A 112 -9.32 20.47 -7.04
C GLU A 112 -8.35 20.27 -5.87
N ILE A 113 -7.38 21.17 -5.74
CA ILE A 113 -6.40 21.20 -4.64
C ILE A 113 -6.66 22.47 -3.85
N ALA A 114 -7.23 22.37 -2.66
CA ALA A 114 -7.39 23.52 -1.79
C ALA A 114 -6.13 23.71 -0.94
N HIS A 115 -5.63 24.94 -0.91
CA HIS A 115 -4.42 25.29 -0.15
C HIS A 115 -4.54 26.69 0.46
N PRO A 116 -4.07 26.93 1.71
CA PRO A 116 -4.10 28.27 2.31
C PRO A 116 -3.31 29.28 1.48
N GLU A 117 -2.20 28.84 0.90
CA GLU A 117 -1.34 29.61 -0.02
C GLU A 117 -1.59 29.26 -1.50
N ALA A 118 -2.85 29.17 -1.92
CA ALA A 118 -3.23 28.77 -3.29
C ALA A 118 -2.52 29.57 -4.39
N THR A 119 -2.29 30.87 -4.20
CA THR A 119 -1.58 31.71 -5.17
C THR A 119 -0.14 31.27 -5.37
N ALA A 120 0.59 31.00 -4.28
CA ALA A 120 1.97 30.52 -4.34
C ALA A 120 2.04 29.13 -4.98
N LEU A 121 1.10 28.24 -4.61
CA LEU A 121 1.03 26.90 -5.19
C LEU A 121 0.70 26.95 -6.70
N ARG A 122 -0.25 27.78 -7.14
CA ARG A 122 -0.53 28.00 -8.57
C ARG A 122 0.71 28.46 -9.32
N ALA A 123 1.45 29.43 -8.79
CA ALA A 123 2.66 29.94 -9.43
C ALA A 123 3.76 28.87 -9.55
N ALA A 124 3.92 28.03 -8.51
CA ALA A 124 4.85 26.91 -8.54
C ALA A 124 4.47 25.83 -9.57
N LEU A 125 3.17 25.54 -9.71
CA LEU A 125 2.65 24.52 -10.63
C LEU A 125 2.56 25.00 -12.08
N ALA A 126 2.38 26.30 -12.33
CA ALA A 126 2.17 26.85 -13.67
C ALA A 126 3.30 26.53 -14.68
N LYS A 127 4.50 26.18 -14.20
CA LYS A 127 5.65 25.80 -15.06
C LYS A 127 5.87 24.28 -15.15
N ARG A 128 5.08 23.48 -14.43
CA ARG A 128 5.36 22.06 -14.17
C ARG A 128 4.18 21.13 -14.43
N LEU A 129 2.95 21.63 -14.34
CA LEU A 129 1.73 20.83 -14.49
C LEU A 129 0.77 21.52 -15.45
N PHE A 130 0.59 20.92 -16.63
CA PHE A 130 -0.23 21.45 -17.73
C PHE A 130 -1.43 20.53 -18.00
N ASP A 131 -2.20 20.23 -16.95
CA ASP A 131 -3.45 19.49 -17.07
C ASP A 131 -4.63 20.41 -16.73
N PRO A 132 -5.54 20.72 -17.67
CA PRO A 132 -6.64 21.65 -17.45
C PRO A 132 -7.65 21.17 -16.40
N ARG A 133 -7.62 19.88 -16.04
CA ARG A 133 -8.48 19.34 -14.99
C ARG A 133 -7.99 19.73 -13.60
N VAL A 134 -6.72 20.11 -13.43
CA VAL A 134 -6.15 20.44 -12.12
C VAL A 134 -6.40 21.91 -11.80
N VAL A 135 -7.12 22.15 -10.70
CA VAL A 135 -7.52 23.50 -10.26
C VAL A 135 -7.07 23.68 -8.81
N VAL A 136 -6.30 24.73 -8.52
CA VAL A 136 -5.89 25.02 -7.15
C VAL A 136 -6.81 26.08 -6.55
N VAL A 137 -7.52 25.84 -5.46
CA VAL A 137 -8.41 26.84 -4.83
C VAL A 137 -7.88 27.29 -3.48
N ALA A 138 -8.29 28.48 -3.02
CA ALA A 138 -7.99 28.90 -1.66
C ALA A 138 -8.85 28.12 -0.67
N GLY A 139 -8.25 27.61 0.41
CA GLY A 139 -8.96 26.88 1.45
C GLY A 139 -8.04 26.04 2.31
N ASN A 140 -8.60 25.30 3.28
CA ASN A 140 -7.83 24.33 4.06
C ASN A 140 -7.30 23.22 3.15
N LEU A 141 -6.14 22.65 3.53
CA LEU A 141 -5.50 21.56 2.79
C LEU A 141 -6.49 20.43 2.51
N SER A 142 -6.88 20.27 1.25
CA SER A 142 -7.73 19.18 0.80
C SER A 142 -7.54 18.93 -0.70
N VAL A 143 -7.88 17.72 -1.14
CA VAL A 143 -7.88 17.33 -2.53
C VAL A 143 -9.20 16.69 -2.85
N ARG A 144 -9.82 17.11 -3.94
CA ARG A 144 -11.13 16.65 -4.38
C ARG A 144 -11.13 16.31 -5.85
N ALA A 145 -11.63 15.14 -6.21
CA ALA A 145 -11.76 14.69 -7.59
C ALA A 145 -13.24 14.65 -7.99
N THR A 146 -13.57 15.29 -9.12
CA THR A 146 -14.86 15.13 -9.79
C THR A 146 -14.68 14.17 -10.95
N ILE A 147 -15.48 13.10 -10.94
CA ILE A 147 -15.42 12.00 -11.88
C ILE A 147 -16.79 11.82 -12.51
N ASP A 148 -16.86 11.87 -13.83
CA ASP A 148 -18.05 11.48 -14.57
C ASP A 148 -18.21 9.96 -14.51
N THR A 149 -19.44 9.53 -14.21
CA THR A 149 -19.83 8.12 -14.16
C THR A 149 -21.06 7.90 -15.04
N PRO A 150 -21.40 6.64 -15.41
CA PRO A 150 -22.64 6.34 -16.14
C PRO A 150 -23.92 6.82 -15.46
N THR A 151 -23.87 7.12 -14.15
CA THR A 151 -25.01 7.61 -13.35
C THR A 151 -24.87 9.09 -12.95
N GLY A 152 -24.03 9.83 -13.67
CA GLY A 152 -23.73 11.25 -13.46
C GLY A 152 -22.45 11.50 -12.66
N PRO A 153 -22.04 12.78 -12.50
CA PRO A 153 -20.82 13.14 -11.80
C PRO A 153 -20.83 12.70 -10.33
N ARG A 154 -19.68 12.26 -9.84
CA ARG A 154 -19.43 11.90 -8.44
C ARG A 154 -18.19 12.63 -7.94
N VAL A 155 -18.19 12.96 -6.66
CA VAL A 155 -17.10 13.70 -6.01
C VAL A 155 -16.47 12.80 -4.95
N LEU A 156 -15.14 12.69 -4.99
CA LEU A 156 -14.33 11.99 -3.98
C LEU A 156 -13.40 13.03 -3.33
N GLY A 157 -13.43 13.16 -2.00
CA GLY A 157 -12.57 14.10 -1.25
C GLY A 157 -13.31 15.12 -0.40
#